data_AF-A0A8U0I051-F1
#
_entry.id   AF-A0A8U0I051-F1
#
_cell.length_a   1.000
_cell.length_b   1.000
_cell.length_c   1.000
_cell.angle_alpha   90.00
_cell.angle_beta   90.00
_cell.angle_gamma   90.00
#
_symmetry.space_group_name_H-M   'P 1'
#
loop_
_entity.id
_entity.type
_entity.pdbx_description
1 polymer ?
#
loop_
_entity_poly.entity_id
_entity_poly.type
_entity_poly.pdbx_seq_one_letter_code
_entity_poly.pdbx_strand_id
1 'polypeptide(L)'
;MTDDDLLELDGGAGGGQLVRTALALSTVADRPFRMTNVRGDRPTPGLKPQHLAAVDAAAQLCDAEVSGAELGAEELTFRPGSPTGGRVTVDIGTAGSVALLFDALLPVALRLDRPLAVTATGGTDVKWSPTTAHYRRVKLPLVREVGVHAAVECDRTGFYPAGGGEATLWLAPASRSDLTELDLTERGDLTGVRILSTASTDLADADVAERQAVSAVERLREADAPSNEISVVERTLSSVETASPGSALAVVLDYERTTAGFDALGERGKSAEAVGRKAAERALAFLESDGDRSGGKTSVRSAEPTAAAVDSHTGDQLVVFLALAGGKVAIPEVTDHVRTCVDLVTEFGFEVGIDGRDGDLPPVLTAPGERR
;
A
#
# COMPACT_ATOMS: atom_id res chain seq x y z
N MET A 1 -27.60 0.17 -19.39
CA MET A 1 -27.83 0.80 -18.08
C MET A 1 -28.38 2.20 -18.31
N THR A 2 -29.46 2.56 -17.64
CA THR A 2 -29.99 3.93 -17.59
C THR A 2 -29.16 4.76 -16.59
N ASP A 3 -29.27 6.10 -16.64
CA ASP A 3 -28.56 7.01 -15.72
C ASP A 3 -28.87 6.76 -14.22
N ASP A 4 -29.93 6.01 -13.91
CA ASP A 4 -30.35 5.66 -12.53
C ASP A 4 -29.36 4.75 -11.76
N ASP A 5 -28.37 4.12 -12.42
CA ASP A 5 -27.38 3.25 -11.77
C ASP A 5 -26.04 3.95 -11.46
N LEU A 6 -25.93 5.26 -11.73
CA LEU A 6 -24.71 6.04 -11.53
C LEU A 6 -24.50 6.42 -10.06
N LEU A 7 -23.42 5.92 -9.45
CA LEU A 7 -23.03 6.31 -8.09
C LEU A 7 -22.40 7.71 -8.08
N GLU A 8 -23.00 8.66 -7.38
CA GLU A 8 -22.45 10.01 -7.18
C GLU A 8 -21.51 10.02 -5.96
N LEU A 9 -20.28 10.50 -6.15
CA LEU A 9 -19.23 10.55 -5.14
C LEU A 9 -18.71 11.98 -4.97
N ASP A 10 -18.40 12.36 -3.73
CA ASP A 10 -17.68 13.60 -3.43
C ASP A 10 -16.19 13.31 -3.19
N GLY A 11 -15.34 13.85 -4.06
CA GLY A 11 -13.88 13.75 -3.99
C GLY A 11 -13.22 14.78 -3.08
N GLY A 12 -14.00 15.66 -2.44
CA GLY A 12 -13.52 16.82 -1.67
C GLY A 12 -12.64 16.42 -0.49
N ALA A 13 -13.16 15.56 0.38
CA ALA A 13 -12.53 15.12 1.63
C ALA A 13 -11.27 14.25 1.44
N GLY A 14 -10.93 13.88 0.19
CA GLY A 14 -9.89 12.90 -0.09
C GLY A 14 -8.74 13.40 -0.95
N GLY A 15 -7.62 12.68 -0.85
CA GLY A 15 -6.52 12.81 -1.81
C GLY A 15 -6.76 11.98 -3.08
N GLY A 16 -5.68 11.67 -3.79
CA GLY A 16 -5.73 10.78 -4.95
C GLY A 16 -6.17 9.34 -4.66
N GLN A 17 -6.25 8.95 -3.38
CA GLN A 17 -6.70 7.62 -2.96
C GLN A 17 -8.16 7.37 -3.35
N LEU A 18 -9.04 8.37 -3.24
CA LEU A 18 -10.46 8.21 -3.58
C LEU A 18 -10.64 7.80 -5.04
N VAL A 19 -9.99 8.52 -5.97
CA VAL A 19 -10.05 8.19 -7.40
C VAL A 19 -9.61 6.75 -7.67
N ARG A 20 -8.44 6.36 -7.13
CA ARG A 20 -7.88 5.02 -7.36
C ARG A 20 -8.76 3.91 -6.79
N THR A 21 -9.30 4.13 -5.59
CA THR A 21 -10.16 3.17 -4.90
C THR A 21 -11.51 3.07 -5.60
N ALA A 22 -12.09 4.19 -6.05
CA ALA A 22 -13.35 4.20 -6.80
C ALA A 22 -13.21 3.49 -8.15
N LEU A 23 -12.09 3.67 -8.88
CA LEU A 23 -11.80 2.90 -10.10
C LEU A 23 -11.77 1.39 -9.83
N ALA A 24 -11.07 0.98 -8.78
CA ALA A 24 -10.97 -0.43 -8.39
C ALA A 24 -12.32 -1.02 -8.02
N LEU A 25 -13.07 -0.37 -7.12
CA LEU A 25 -14.38 -0.83 -6.66
C LEU A 25 -15.42 -0.83 -7.78
N SER A 26 -15.42 0.21 -8.63
CA SER A 26 -16.29 0.30 -9.79
C SER A 26 -16.07 -0.89 -10.73
N THR A 27 -14.82 -1.18 -11.07
CA THR A 27 -14.46 -2.31 -11.93
C THR A 27 -14.87 -3.64 -11.31
N VAL A 28 -14.62 -3.84 -10.01
CA VAL A 28 -14.96 -5.10 -9.34
C VAL A 28 -16.47 -5.29 -9.21
N ALA A 29 -17.19 -4.25 -8.79
CA ALA A 29 -18.62 -4.28 -8.54
C ALA A 29 -19.49 -4.09 -9.80
N ASP A 30 -18.87 -3.85 -10.97
CA ASP A 30 -19.61 -3.52 -12.21
C ASP A 30 -20.48 -2.26 -12.08
N ARG A 31 -20.09 -1.33 -11.21
CA ARG A 31 -20.94 -0.20 -10.82
C ARG A 31 -20.33 1.12 -11.29
N PRO A 32 -20.97 1.88 -12.19
CA PRO A 32 -20.43 3.14 -12.67
C PRO A 32 -20.48 4.22 -11.57
N PHE A 33 -19.56 5.18 -11.64
CA PHE A 33 -19.58 6.33 -10.73
C PHE A 33 -19.32 7.65 -11.46
N ARG A 34 -19.78 8.74 -10.85
CA ARG A 34 -19.38 10.12 -11.12
C ARG A 34 -18.82 10.70 -9.83
N MET A 35 -17.59 11.19 -9.88
CA MET A 35 -16.93 11.87 -8.77
C MET A 35 -16.82 13.35 -9.09
N THR A 36 -17.37 14.19 -8.21
CA THR A 36 -17.19 15.64 -8.23
C THR A 36 -16.12 16.06 -7.23
N ASN A 37 -15.67 17.33 -7.26
CA ASN A 37 -14.66 17.88 -6.35
C ASN A 37 -13.38 17.04 -6.23
N VAL A 38 -12.90 16.43 -7.32
CA VAL A 38 -11.74 15.54 -7.30
C VAL A 38 -10.55 16.27 -6.64
N ARG A 39 -10.14 15.79 -5.45
CA ARG A 39 -9.06 16.38 -4.63
C ARG A 39 -9.35 17.82 -4.18
N GLY A 40 -10.61 18.14 -3.90
CA GLY A 40 -11.06 19.49 -3.53
C GLY A 40 -10.32 20.11 -2.35
N ASP A 41 -10.00 19.33 -1.32
CA ASP A 41 -9.29 19.83 -0.12
C ASP A 41 -7.77 19.91 -0.28
N ARG A 42 -7.23 19.61 -1.47
CA ARG A 42 -5.78 19.72 -1.73
C ARG A 42 -5.42 21.11 -2.23
N PRO A 43 -4.20 21.62 -1.91
CA PRO A 43 -3.75 22.95 -2.35
C PRO A 43 -3.79 23.16 -3.88
N THR A 44 -3.77 22.07 -4.65
CA THR A 44 -4.01 22.11 -6.09
C THR A 44 -4.98 20.97 -6.42
N PRO A 45 -6.29 21.26 -6.56
CA PRO A 45 -7.32 20.26 -6.88
C PRO A 45 -7.13 19.61 -8.26
N GLY A 46 -8.08 18.72 -8.57
CA GLY A 46 -8.22 18.02 -9.85
C GLY A 46 -7.28 16.83 -10.04
N LEU A 47 -7.48 16.10 -11.14
CA LEU A 47 -6.62 15.00 -11.55
C LEU A 47 -5.17 15.46 -11.75
N LYS A 48 -4.21 14.58 -11.40
CA LYS A 48 -2.76 14.77 -11.59
C LYS A 48 -2.27 13.66 -12.50
N PRO A 49 -1.04 13.74 -13.05
CA PRO A 49 -0.55 12.74 -14.01
C PRO A 49 -0.71 11.29 -13.53
N GLN A 50 -0.41 11.01 -12.26
CA GLN A 50 -0.59 9.67 -11.67
C GLN A 50 -2.05 9.24 -11.52
N HIS A 51 -2.99 10.17 -11.36
CA HIS A 51 -4.42 9.84 -11.30
C HIS A 51 -4.94 9.55 -12.70
N LEU A 52 -4.58 10.39 -13.68
CA LEU A 52 -4.95 10.21 -15.07
C LEU A 52 -4.41 8.89 -15.62
N ALA A 53 -3.13 8.58 -15.35
CA ALA A 53 -2.55 7.29 -15.72
C ALA A 53 -3.30 6.09 -15.13
N ALA A 54 -3.83 6.20 -13.90
CA ALA A 54 -4.63 5.14 -13.30
C ALA A 54 -6.02 5.02 -13.96
N VAL A 55 -6.66 6.14 -14.29
CA VAL A 55 -7.93 6.19 -15.04
C VAL A 55 -7.75 5.55 -16.42
N ASP A 56 -6.74 5.98 -17.17
CA ASP A 56 -6.45 5.50 -18.53
C ASP A 56 -6.12 4.00 -18.53
N ALA A 57 -5.31 3.55 -17.57
CA ALA A 57 -4.98 2.13 -17.42
C ALA A 57 -6.22 1.30 -17.09
N ALA A 58 -7.04 1.72 -16.13
CA ALA A 58 -8.27 1.03 -15.79
C ALA A 58 -9.25 1.00 -16.97
N ALA A 59 -9.39 2.11 -17.69
CA ALA A 59 -10.26 2.22 -18.86
C ALA A 59 -9.82 1.30 -19.99
N GLN A 60 -8.52 1.26 -20.29
CA GLN A 60 -7.96 0.36 -21.29
C GLN A 60 -8.16 -1.12 -20.91
N LEU A 61 -8.02 -1.45 -19.63
CA LEU A 61 -8.11 -2.83 -19.15
C LEU A 61 -9.51 -3.41 -19.23
N CYS A 62 -10.53 -2.60 -18.98
CA CYS A 62 -11.93 -3.04 -18.95
C CYS A 62 -12.81 -2.46 -20.06
N ASP A 63 -12.25 -1.76 -21.05
CA ASP A 63 -13.00 -1.09 -22.13
C ASP A 63 -14.07 -0.14 -21.57
N ALA A 64 -13.67 0.71 -20.62
CA ALA A 64 -14.57 1.61 -19.92
C ALA A 64 -14.96 2.83 -20.76
N GLU A 65 -16.20 3.32 -20.57
CA GLU A 65 -16.57 4.67 -21.00
C GLU A 65 -16.15 5.67 -19.93
N VAL A 66 -15.43 6.72 -20.33
CA VAL A 66 -14.87 7.72 -19.39
C VAL A 66 -15.16 9.14 -19.89
N SER A 67 -15.56 10.02 -18.98
CA SER A 67 -15.64 11.46 -19.22
C SER A 67 -14.97 12.24 -18.08
N GLY A 68 -14.35 13.37 -18.39
CA GLY A 68 -13.60 14.17 -17.40
C GLY A 68 -12.20 13.63 -17.07
N ALA A 69 -11.64 12.73 -17.89
CA ALA A 69 -10.27 12.24 -17.75
C ALA A 69 -9.26 13.21 -18.39
N GLU A 70 -9.11 14.39 -17.78
CA GLU A 70 -8.16 15.41 -18.22
C GLU A 70 -7.33 15.94 -17.05
N LEU A 71 -6.10 16.40 -17.32
CA LEU A 71 -5.25 16.95 -16.28
C LEU A 71 -5.91 18.19 -15.63
N GLY A 72 -6.06 18.17 -14.31
CA GLY A 72 -6.72 19.23 -13.55
C GLY A 72 -8.25 19.15 -13.53
N ALA A 73 -8.88 18.16 -14.17
CA ALA A 73 -10.31 17.97 -14.07
C ALA A 73 -10.74 17.67 -12.63
N GLU A 74 -11.78 18.37 -12.16
CA GLU A 74 -12.38 18.21 -10.84
C GLU A 74 -13.63 17.31 -10.86
N GLU A 75 -13.99 16.81 -12.03
CA GLU A 75 -15.08 15.87 -12.23
C GLU A 75 -14.60 14.71 -13.11
N LEU A 76 -14.95 13.48 -12.71
CA LEU A 76 -14.63 12.26 -13.45
C LEU A 76 -15.85 11.34 -13.43
N THR A 77 -16.29 10.88 -14.59
CA THR A 77 -17.26 9.79 -14.71
C THR A 77 -16.57 8.58 -15.31
N PHE A 78 -16.80 7.42 -14.71
CA PHE A 78 -16.22 6.15 -15.13
C PHE A 78 -17.30 5.07 -15.16
N ARG A 79 -17.44 4.40 -16.31
CA ARG A 79 -18.36 3.28 -16.54
C ARG A 79 -17.54 2.06 -16.93
N PRO A 80 -17.30 1.12 -16.00
CA PRO A 80 -16.47 -0.04 -16.28
C PRO A 80 -17.14 -0.94 -17.32
N GLY A 81 -16.33 -1.52 -18.21
CA GLY A 81 -16.73 -2.71 -18.96
C GLY A 81 -16.14 -3.98 -18.33
N SER A 82 -15.94 -5.02 -19.13
CA SER A 82 -15.39 -6.30 -18.65
C SER A 82 -13.88 -6.39 -18.85
N PRO A 83 -13.07 -6.60 -17.79
CA PRO A 83 -11.63 -6.72 -17.94
C PRO A 83 -11.22 -8.08 -18.52
N THR A 84 -10.27 -8.07 -19.46
CA THR A 84 -9.86 -9.26 -20.23
C THR A 84 -8.42 -9.71 -20.01
N GLY A 85 -7.66 -9.06 -19.12
CA GLY A 85 -6.23 -9.33 -18.92
C GLY A 85 -5.36 -9.11 -20.17
N GLY A 86 -4.14 -9.67 -20.17
CA GLY A 86 -3.16 -9.46 -21.24
C GLY A 86 -1.98 -8.58 -20.82
N ARG A 87 -1.55 -7.66 -21.69
CA ARG A 87 -0.42 -6.76 -21.43
C ARG A 87 -0.83 -5.32 -21.65
N VAL A 88 -0.50 -4.46 -20.69
CA VAL A 88 -0.71 -3.02 -20.76
C VAL A 88 0.58 -2.30 -20.39
N THR A 89 0.90 -1.23 -21.12
CA THR A 89 2.00 -0.34 -20.80
C THR A 89 1.44 1.02 -20.44
N VAL A 90 1.89 1.57 -19.32
CA VAL A 90 1.42 2.87 -18.80
C VAL A 90 2.62 3.77 -18.57
N ASP A 91 2.59 4.98 -19.11
CA ASP A 91 3.57 6.01 -18.77
C ASP A 91 2.92 7.10 -17.93
N ILE A 92 3.39 7.25 -16.68
CA ILE A 92 2.91 8.30 -15.78
C ILE A 92 3.46 9.68 -16.20
N GLY A 93 4.54 9.72 -17.00
CA GLY A 93 5.16 10.94 -17.53
C GLY A 93 5.86 11.82 -16.49
N THR A 94 5.88 11.39 -15.23
CA THR A 94 6.47 12.11 -14.08
C THR A 94 7.02 11.11 -13.05
N ALA A 95 7.58 11.60 -11.95
CA ALA A 95 7.87 10.79 -10.76
C ALA A 95 6.62 10.35 -9.97
N GLY A 96 5.44 10.32 -10.59
CA GLY A 96 4.23 9.79 -9.96
C GLY A 96 4.38 8.31 -9.62
N SER A 97 3.78 7.88 -8.50
CA SER A 97 4.04 6.56 -7.93
C SER A 97 3.45 5.42 -8.77
N VAL A 98 4.33 4.52 -9.21
CA VAL A 98 3.96 3.26 -9.88
C VAL A 98 3.22 2.32 -8.92
N ALA A 99 3.63 2.25 -7.65
CA ALA A 99 2.95 1.42 -6.65
C ALA A 99 1.49 1.83 -6.45
N LEU A 100 1.20 3.14 -6.44
CA LEU A 100 -0.17 3.62 -6.35
C LEU A 100 -0.99 3.32 -7.61
N LEU A 101 -0.39 3.38 -8.80
CA LEU A 101 -1.06 2.92 -10.02
C LEU A 101 -1.45 1.45 -9.89
N PHE A 102 -0.52 0.58 -9.46
CA PHE A 102 -0.78 -0.84 -9.26
C PHE A 102 -1.88 -1.10 -8.22
N ASP A 103 -1.99 -0.29 -7.17
CA ASP A 103 -3.07 -0.41 -6.19
C ASP A 103 -4.46 -0.19 -6.76
N ALA A 104 -4.62 0.67 -7.76
CA ALA A 104 -5.89 0.84 -8.46
C ALA A 104 -6.27 -0.41 -9.27
N LEU A 105 -5.29 -1.25 -9.62
CA LEU A 105 -5.45 -2.38 -10.53
C LEU A 105 -5.44 -3.74 -9.83
N LEU A 106 -4.88 -3.86 -8.62
CA LEU A 106 -4.84 -5.14 -7.90
C LEU A 106 -6.23 -5.79 -7.74
N PRO A 107 -7.30 -5.07 -7.33
CA PRO A 107 -8.61 -5.69 -7.16
C PRO A 107 -9.24 -6.18 -8.47
N VAL A 108 -8.79 -5.67 -9.62
CA VAL A 108 -9.27 -6.10 -10.95
C VAL A 108 -9.04 -7.60 -11.18
N ALA A 109 -8.11 -8.22 -10.46
CA ALA A 109 -7.90 -9.68 -10.45
C ALA A 109 -9.21 -10.49 -10.34
N LEU A 110 -10.17 -9.99 -9.56
CA LEU A 110 -11.46 -10.64 -9.30
C LEU A 110 -12.40 -10.69 -10.50
N ARG A 111 -12.06 -9.99 -11.58
CA ARG A 111 -12.86 -9.88 -12.81
C ARG A 111 -12.07 -10.31 -14.04
N LEU A 112 -10.79 -10.64 -13.91
CA LEU A 112 -9.96 -11.11 -15.03
C LEU A 112 -10.37 -12.52 -15.47
N ASP A 113 -10.38 -12.76 -16.77
CA ASP A 113 -10.55 -14.07 -17.39
C ASP A 113 -9.20 -14.77 -17.66
N ARG A 114 -8.11 -14.01 -17.80
CA ARG A 114 -6.73 -14.49 -17.99
C ARG A 114 -5.70 -13.58 -17.31
N PRO A 115 -4.44 -14.04 -17.14
CA PRO A 115 -3.41 -13.24 -16.49
C PRO A 115 -3.18 -11.87 -17.12
N LEU A 116 -2.85 -10.90 -16.28
CA LEU A 116 -2.56 -9.52 -16.64
C LEU A 116 -1.11 -9.18 -16.27
N ALA A 117 -0.42 -8.48 -17.17
CA ALA A 117 0.86 -7.83 -16.92
C ALA A 117 0.74 -6.33 -17.23
N VAL A 118 1.01 -5.48 -16.24
CA VAL A 118 1.01 -4.01 -16.39
C VAL A 118 2.41 -3.50 -16.16
N THR A 119 3.09 -3.08 -17.23
CA THR A 119 4.39 -2.40 -17.14
C THR A 119 4.16 -0.90 -17.04
N ALA A 120 4.69 -0.26 -16.01
CA ALA A 120 4.49 1.15 -15.76
C ALA A 120 5.82 1.89 -15.57
N THR A 121 5.93 3.08 -16.18
CA THR A 121 7.05 4.00 -16.00
C THR A 121 6.67 5.17 -15.11
N GLY A 122 7.53 5.50 -14.14
CA GLY A 122 7.29 6.57 -13.17
C GLY A 122 8.24 6.57 -11.98
N GLY A 123 7.75 6.93 -10.80
CA GLY A 123 8.48 6.83 -9.54
C GLY A 123 8.23 5.49 -8.84
N THR A 124 9.30 4.80 -8.44
CA THR A 124 9.23 3.53 -7.69
C THR A 124 9.45 3.72 -6.19
N ASP A 125 10.18 4.77 -5.82
CA ASP A 125 10.57 5.08 -4.44
C ASP A 125 10.47 6.60 -4.24
N VAL A 126 9.23 7.07 -4.07
CA VAL A 126 8.88 8.49 -4.02
C VAL A 126 8.01 8.83 -2.81
N LYS A 127 8.03 10.10 -2.40
CA LYS A 127 7.30 10.58 -1.21
C LYS A 127 5.80 10.34 -1.34
N TRP A 128 5.16 10.14 -0.18
CA TRP A 128 3.70 9.98 -0.05
C TRP A 128 3.13 8.78 -0.83
N SER A 129 3.96 7.74 -1.01
CA SER A 129 3.56 6.46 -1.58
C SER A 129 4.42 5.33 -1.02
N PRO A 130 3.96 4.07 -1.06
CA PRO A 130 4.79 2.93 -0.69
C PRO A 130 6.06 2.86 -1.56
N THR A 131 7.19 2.60 -0.92
CA THR A 131 8.42 2.22 -1.62
C THR A 131 8.26 0.84 -2.28
N THR A 132 9.08 0.54 -3.27
CA THR A 132 9.04 -0.77 -3.95
C THR A 132 9.36 -1.91 -2.98
N ALA A 133 10.25 -1.67 -2.02
CA ALA A 133 10.57 -2.64 -0.97
C ALA A 133 9.36 -2.90 -0.07
N HIS A 134 8.69 -1.84 0.42
CA HIS A 134 7.47 -1.98 1.23
C HIS A 134 6.37 -2.72 0.45
N TYR A 135 6.15 -2.35 -0.81
CA TYR A 135 5.14 -2.97 -1.65
C TYR A 135 5.36 -4.47 -1.81
N ARG A 136 6.59 -4.87 -2.16
CA ARG A 136 6.94 -6.27 -2.47
C ARG A 136 7.08 -7.16 -1.23
N ARG A 137 7.54 -6.61 -0.11
CA ARG A 137 7.89 -7.39 1.10
C ARG A 137 6.86 -7.31 2.22
N VAL A 138 5.88 -6.41 2.14
CA VAL A 138 4.86 -6.23 3.19
C VAL A 138 3.45 -6.36 2.59
N LYS A 139 3.08 -5.47 1.67
CA LYS A 139 1.71 -5.45 1.11
C LYS A 139 1.38 -6.69 0.30
N LEU A 140 2.16 -6.98 -0.75
CA LEU A 140 1.85 -8.07 -1.68
C LEU A 140 1.80 -9.46 -1.01
N PRO A 141 2.66 -9.80 -0.03
CA PRO A 141 2.49 -11.03 0.76
C PRO A 141 1.11 -11.13 1.38
N LEU A 142 0.62 -10.09 2.07
CA LEU A 142 -0.70 -10.11 2.71
C LEU A 142 -1.84 -10.18 1.69
N VAL A 143 -1.72 -9.50 0.56
CA VAL A 143 -2.70 -9.57 -0.54
C VAL A 143 -2.77 -10.98 -1.16
N ARG A 144 -1.64 -11.71 -1.22
CA ARG A 144 -1.62 -13.10 -1.67
C ARG A 144 -2.29 -14.05 -0.70
N GLU A 145 -2.17 -13.83 0.60
CA GLU A 145 -2.86 -14.65 1.62
C GLU A 145 -4.40 -14.53 1.50
N VAL A 146 -4.91 -13.37 1.05
CA VAL A 146 -6.34 -13.19 0.73
C VAL A 146 -6.77 -13.99 -0.50
N GLY A 147 -5.83 -14.43 -1.35
CA GLY A 147 -6.10 -15.16 -2.60
C GLY A 147 -5.90 -14.33 -3.87
N VAL A 148 -5.43 -13.08 -3.76
CA VAL A 148 -5.07 -12.26 -4.93
C VAL A 148 -3.59 -12.46 -5.27
N HIS A 149 -3.33 -13.34 -6.23
CA HIS A 149 -1.96 -13.68 -6.63
C HIS A 149 -1.34 -12.61 -7.54
N ALA A 150 -0.56 -11.72 -6.92
CA ALA A 150 0.13 -10.62 -7.58
C ALA A 150 1.64 -10.65 -7.35
N ALA A 151 2.46 -10.20 -8.30
CA ALA A 151 3.89 -9.98 -8.12
C ALA A 151 4.31 -8.68 -8.80
N VAL A 152 5.31 -8.00 -8.24
CA VAL A 152 5.92 -6.83 -8.88
C VAL A 152 7.40 -7.09 -9.09
N GLU A 153 7.82 -6.94 -10.34
CA GLU A 153 9.20 -6.90 -10.77
C GLU A 153 9.56 -5.43 -11.01
N CYS A 154 10.69 -4.98 -10.46
CA CYS A 154 11.16 -3.60 -10.63
C CYS A 154 12.42 -3.65 -11.47
N ASP A 155 12.26 -3.38 -12.76
CA ASP A 155 13.33 -3.41 -13.76
C ASP A 155 14.26 -2.20 -13.62
N ARG A 156 13.72 -1.05 -13.22
CA ARG A 156 14.49 0.18 -12.98
C ARG A 156 13.92 0.98 -11.82
N THR A 157 14.78 1.39 -10.90
CA THR A 157 14.39 2.29 -9.80
C THR A 157 14.23 3.73 -10.30
N GLY A 158 13.15 4.38 -9.88
CA GLY A 158 12.83 5.77 -10.22
C GLY A 158 12.65 6.62 -8.97
N PHE A 159 13.55 7.60 -8.79
CA PHE A 159 13.49 8.58 -7.71
C PHE A 159 12.97 9.94 -8.21
N TYR A 160 12.34 10.71 -7.34
CA TYR A 160 12.02 12.11 -7.61
C TYR A 160 13.32 12.94 -7.79
N PRO A 161 13.39 13.92 -8.72
CA PRO A 161 12.28 14.46 -9.52
C PRO A 161 12.05 13.80 -10.88
N ALA A 162 13.04 13.10 -11.47
CA ALA A 162 12.87 12.59 -12.82
C ALA A 162 11.88 11.41 -12.88
N GLY A 163 11.78 10.61 -11.82
CA GLY A 163 11.12 9.32 -11.90
C GLY A 163 11.97 8.41 -12.79
N GLY A 164 11.40 7.99 -13.93
CA GLY A 164 12.10 7.17 -14.92
C GLY A 164 12.36 5.73 -14.48
N GLY A 165 11.76 5.31 -13.37
CA GLY A 165 11.70 3.92 -12.96
C GLY A 165 10.70 3.15 -13.82
N GLU A 166 10.84 1.83 -13.83
CA GLU A 166 10.03 0.90 -14.60
C GLU A 166 9.79 -0.32 -13.72
N ALA A 167 8.52 -0.71 -13.59
CA ALA A 167 8.13 -1.92 -12.89
C ALA A 167 6.97 -2.59 -13.61
N THR A 168 6.85 -3.91 -13.44
CA THR A 168 5.78 -4.72 -14.00
C THR A 168 5.00 -5.40 -12.89
N LEU A 169 3.69 -5.11 -12.82
CA LEU A 169 2.73 -5.86 -12.03
C LEU A 169 2.26 -7.08 -12.84
N TRP A 170 2.47 -8.26 -12.28
CA TRP A 170 1.91 -9.53 -12.75
C TRP A 170 0.75 -9.91 -11.86
N LEU A 171 -0.41 -10.18 -12.46
CA LEU A 171 -1.66 -10.46 -11.74
C LEU A 171 -2.35 -11.67 -12.35
N ALA A 172 -2.64 -12.67 -11.53
CA ALA A 172 -3.44 -13.82 -11.95
C ALA A 172 -4.95 -13.54 -11.73
N PRO A 173 -5.83 -14.16 -12.53
CA PRO A 173 -7.26 -14.20 -12.23
C PRO A 173 -7.54 -14.77 -10.86
N ALA A 174 -8.51 -14.19 -10.17
CA ALA A 174 -9.03 -14.69 -8.90
C ALA A 174 -10.56 -14.65 -8.92
N SER A 175 -11.20 -15.47 -8.08
CA SER A 175 -12.65 -15.44 -7.86
C SER A 175 -12.94 -14.90 -6.48
N ARG A 176 -14.01 -14.11 -6.35
CA ARG A 176 -14.47 -13.62 -5.04
C ARG A 176 -14.82 -14.77 -4.09
N SER A 177 -15.41 -15.86 -4.61
CA SER A 177 -15.77 -17.05 -3.83
C SER A 177 -14.59 -17.80 -3.21
N ASP A 178 -13.39 -17.58 -3.76
CA ASP A 178 -12.17 -18.30 -3.39
C ASP A 178 -11.27 -17.45 -2.50
N LEU A 179 -11.70 -16.23 -2.15
CA LEU A 179 -10.96 -15.38 -1.24
C LEU A 179 -10.98 -15.95 0.18
N THR A 180 -9.86 -15.79 0.85
CA THR A 180 -9.70 -16.12 2.27
C THR A 180 -9.97 -14.87 3.08
N GLU A 181 -10.85 -14.99 4.10
CA GLU A 181 -11.07 -13.91 5.06
C GLU A 181 -9.74 -13.51 5.72
N LEU A 182 -9.56 -12.20 5.92
CA LEU A 182 -8.41 -11.69 6.66
C LEU A 182 -8.57 -12.02 8.15
N ASP A 183 -7.62 -12.72 8.75
CA ASP A 183 -7.49 -12.83 10.20
C ASP A 183 -6.16 -12.23 10.65
N LEU A 184 -6.11 -10.91 10.63
CA LEU A 184 -4.97 -10.11 11.08
C LEU A 184 -5.32 -9.41 12.39
N THR A 185 -5.80 -10.19 13.36
CA THR A 185 -6.06 -9.70 14.71
C THR A 185 -4.82 -9.82 15.60
N GLU A 186 -4.03 -10.87 15.39
CA GLU A 186 -2.77 -11.10 16.10
C GLU A 186 -1.63 -11.18 15.09
N ARG A 187 -0.49 -10.57 15.41
CA ARG A 187 0.73 -10.75 14.61
C ARG A 187 1.54 -12.00 14.95
N GLY A 188 1.45 -12.49 16.19
CA GLY A 188 2.32 -13.56 16.71
C GLY A 188 3.70 -13.04 17.12
N ASP A 189 4.62 -13.96 17.43
CA ASP A 189 5.98 -13.60 17.87
C ASP A 189 6.80 -12.96 16.73
N LEU A 190 7.70 -12.04 17.07
CA LEU A 190 8.66 -11.48 16.11
C LEU A 190 9.67 -12.58 15.72
N THR A 191 9.72 -12.91 14.44
CA THR A 191 10.58 -13.97 13.89
C THR A 191 11.86 -13.45 13.25
N GLY A 192 11.88 -12.18 12.85
CA GLY A 192 13.06 -11.55 12.30
C GLY A 192 12.83 -10.14 11.77
N VAL A 193 13.94 -9.46 11.51
CA VAL A 193 13.96 -8.13 10.89
C VAL A 193 14.79 -8.17 9.61
N ARG A 194 14.23 -7.60 8.53
CA ARG A 194 14.92 -7.43 7.25
C ARG A 194 15.18 -5.96 6.99
N ILE A 195 16.37 -5.65 6.48
CA ILE A 195 16.76 -4.29 6.12
C ILE A 195 17.11 -4.28 4.64
N LEU A 196 16.37 -3.50 3.85
CA LEU A 196 16.56 -3.35 2.41
C LEU A 196 16.96 -1.90 2.14
N SER A 197 18.20 -1.67 1.72
CA SER A 197 18.72 -0.34 1.42
C SER A 197 19.12 -0.24 -0.04
N THR A 198 18.54 0.73 -0.74
CA THR A 198 18.79 0.99 -2.15
C THR A 198 19.30 2.43 -2.30
N ALA A 199 20.39 2.63 -3.04
CA ALA A 199 20.88 3.95 -3.42
C ALA A 199 21.26 3.98 -4.90
N SER A 200 21.19 5.15 -5.52
CA SER A 200 21.68 5.30 -6.89
C SER A 200 23.20 5.08 -6.98
N THR A 201 23.69 4.67 -8.14
CA THR A 201 25.13 4.53 -8.42
C THR A 201 25.89 5.85 -8.26
N ASP A 202 25.25 7.00 -8.47
CA ASP A 202 25.84 8.34 -8.18
C ASP A 202 26.24 8.53 -6.71
N LEU A 203 25.68 7.71 -5.81
CA LEU A 203 25.91 7.78 -4.37
C LEU A 203 26.78 6.61 -3.86
N ALA A 204 27.31 5.78 -4.76
CA ALA A 204 28.08 4.59 -4.41
C ALA A 204 29.39 4.94 -3.68
N ASP A 205 30.16 5.92 -4.18
CA ASP A 205 31.44 6.36 -3.58
C ASP A 205 31.29 6.87 -2.14
N ALA A 206 30.08 7.29 -1.75
CA ALA A 206 29.77 7.77 -0.40
C ALA A 206 29.15 6.69 0.50
N ASP A 207 29.12 5.43 0.03
CA ASP A 207 28.59 4.24 0.70
C ASP A 207 27.18 4.43 1.27
N VAL A 208 26.32 5.17 0.54
CA VAL A 208 25.03 5.62 1.10
C VAL A 208 24.13 4.45 1.51
N ALA A 209 23.98 3.43 0.66
CA ALA A 209 23.16 2.25 0.99
C ALA A 209 23.73 1.46 2.18
N GLU A 210 25.04 1.31 2.26
CA GLU A 210 25.70 0.67 3.40
C GLU A 210 25.44 1.46 4.68
N ARG A 211 25.75 2.76 4.71
CA ARG A 211 25.64 3.63 5.88
C ARG A 211 24.20 3.75 6.39
N GLN A 212 23.22 3.77 5.48
CA GLN A 212 21.81 3.66 5.80
C GLN A 212 21.53 2.38 6.59
N ALA A 213 21.92 1.23 6.03
CA ALA A 213 21.65 -0.05 6.66
C ALA A 213 22.42 -0.25 7.97
N VAL A 214 23.68 0.17 8.08
CA VAL A 214 24.46 0.13 9.33
C VAL A 214 23.75 0.95 10.40
N SER A 215 23.37 2.19 10.09
CA SER A 215 22.71 3.05 11.06
C SER A 215 21.35 2.50 11.52
N ALA A 216 20.60 1.84 10.64
CA ALA A 216 19.37 1.16 11.02
C ALA A 216 19.63 -0.03 11.98
N VAL A 217 20.62 -0.87 11.66
CA VAL A 217 21.04 -2.00 12.52
C VAL A 217 21.50 -1.52 13.90
N GLU A 218 22.34 -0.49 13.95
CA GLU A 218 22.85 0.09 15.20
C GLU A 218 21.69 0.59 16.06
N ARG A 219 20.76 1.36 15.48
CA ARG A 219 19.61 1.90 16.21
C ARG A 219 18.70 0.80 16.78
N LEU A 220 18.48 -0.29 16.03
CA LEU A 220 17.69 -1.44 16.50
C LEU A 220 18.40 -2.16 17.66
N ARG A 221 19.71 -2.39 17.54
CA ARG A 221 20.53 -3.01 18.60
C ARG A 221 20.60 -2.17 19.88
N GLU A 222 20.65 -0.85 19.74
CA GLU A 222 20.65 0.07 20.88
C GLU A 222 19.35 -0.01 21.69
N ALA A 223 18.19 -0.15 21.03
CA ALA A 223 16.90 -0.28 21.71
C ALA A 223 16.68 -1.67 22.32
N ASP A 224 17.19 -2.71 21.67
CA ASP A 224 17.01 -4.10 22.11
C ASP A 224 18.06 -4.56 23.15
N ALA A 225 19.01 -3.70 23.53
CA ALA A 225 19.92 -4.00 24.62
C ALA A 225 19.20 -3.76 25.96
N PRO A 226 19.08 -4.76 26.87
CA PRO A 226 19.75 -6.06 26.92
C PRO A 226 18.89 -7.29 26.53
N SER A 227 17.68 -7.12 26.00
CA SER A 227 16.73 -8.19 25.66
C SER A 227 17.23 -9.13 24.54
N ASN A 228 17.99 -8.64 23.56
CA ASN A 228 18.45 -9.40 22.39
C ASN A 228 17.30 -10.14 21.64
N GLU A 229 16.10 -9.57 21.62
CA GLU A 229 14.91 -10.11 20.97
C GLU A 229 14.80 -9.70 19.49
N ILE A 230 15.45 -8.61 19.08
CA ILE A 230 15.44 -8.11 17.71
C ILE A 230 16.59 -8.73 16.91
N SER A 231 16.27 -9.79 16.16
CA SER A 231 17.23 -10.44 15.26
C SER A 231 17.12 -9.91 13.83
N VAL A 232 18.18 -9.27 13.32
CA VAL A 232 18.29 -8.89 11.91
C VAL A 232 18.72 -10.10 11.09
N VAL A 233 17.80 -10.66 10.29
CA VAL A 233 17.98 -11.91 9.53
C VAL A 233 18.34 -11.69 8.06
N GLU A 234 18.01 -10.53 7.49
CA GLU A 234 18.35 -10.15 6.11
C GLU A 234 18.86 -8.71 6.07
N ARG A 235 20.00 -8.48 5.41
CA ARG A 235 20.49 -7.14 5.02
C ARG A 235 20.79 -7.15 3.53
N THR A 236 19.97 -6.46 2.76
CA THR A 236 20.09 -6.36 1.30
C THR A 236 20.52 -4.95 0.93
N LEU A 237 21.66 -4.83 0.26
CA LEU A 237 22.22 -3.56 -0.22
C LEU A 237 22.18 -3.54 -1.74
N SER A 238 21.61 -2.48 -2.32
CA SER A 238 21.49 -2.31 -3.76
C SER A 238 22.06 -0.97 -4.18
N SER A 239 22.95 -1.00 -5.17
CA SER A 239 23.37 0.18 -5.94
C SER A 239 22.80 0.07 -7.35
N VAL A 240 21.99 1.05 -7.76
CA VAL A 240 21.18 0.96 -8.98
C VAL A 240 21.36 2.17 -9.87
N GLU A 241 21.39 1.98 -11.19
CA GLU A 241 21.38 3.08 -12.14
C GLU A 241 20.00 3.73 -12.19
N THR A 242 19.95 5.07 -12.13
CA THR A 242 18.70 5.83 -12.06
C THR A 242 18.80 7.14 -12.83
N ALA A 243 17.65 7.73 -13.18
CA ALA A 243 17.59 9.02 -13.87
C ALA A 243 17.84 10.23 -12.94
N SER A 244 17.88 10.03 -11.62
CA SER A 244 18.10 11.08 -10.62
C SER A 244 18.70 10.46 -9.36
N PRO A 245 19.72 11.09 -8.74
CA PRO A 245 20.26 10.60 -7.49
C PRO A 245 19.19 10.46 -6.41
N GLY A 246 19.18 9.31 -5.73
CA GLY A 246 18.21 9.03 -4.69
C GLY A 246 18.58 7.80 -3.88
N SER A 247 17.93 7.63 -2.74
CA SER A 247 18.07 6.44 -1.91
C SER A 247 16.81 6.20 -1.08
N ALA A 248 16.62 4.95 -0.69
CA ALA A 248 15.52 4.49 0.14
C ALA A 248 16.02 3.36 1.05
N LEU A 249 15.48 3.31 2.26
CA LEU A 249 15.66 2.17 3.16
C LEU A 249 14.30 1.74 3.69
N ALA A 250 14.06 0.42 3.70
CA ALA A 250 12.93 -0.21 4.35
C ALA A 250 13.41 -1.17 5.45
N VAL A 251 12.78 -1.08 6.61
CA VAL A 251 12.84 -2.07 7.69
C VAL A 251 11.53 -2.85 7.65
N VAL A 252 11.63 -4.18 7.52
CA VAL A 252 10.48 -5.08 7.53
C VAL A 252 10.57 -5.95 8.78
N LEU A 253 9.51 -5.92 9.57
CA LEU A 253 9.33 -6.78 10.74
C LEU A 253 8.53 -8.01 10.31
N ASP A 254 9.10 -9.20 10.48
CA ASP A 254 8.44 -10.46 10.20
C ASP A 254 7.90 -11.06 11.49
N TYR A 255 6.60 -11.33 11.53
CA TYR A 255 5.96 -12.04 12.62
C TYR A 255 5.41 -13.38 12.12
N GLU A 256 5.03 -14.26 13.04
CA GLU A 256 4.48 -15.58 12.69
C GLU A 256 3.23 -15.52 11.79
N ARG A 257 2.43 -14.46 11.90
CA ARG A 257 1.13 -14.34 11.20
C ARG A 257 1.05 -13.18 10.21
N THR A 258 2.03 -12.29 10.18
CA THR A 258 1.96 -11.03 9.41
C THR A 258 3.33 -10.38 9.26
N THR A 259 3.36 -9.26 8.53
CA THR A 259 4.55 -8.41 8.39
C THR A 259 4.17 -6.94 8.57
N ALA A 260 5.10 -6.13 9.05
CA ALA A 260 4.94 -4.68 9.16
C ALA A 260 6.13 -3.95 8.51
N GLY A 261 5.86 -2.86 7.80
CA GLY A 261 6.85 -2.13 7.00
C GLY A 261 7.09 -0.70 7.45
N PHE A 262 8.35 -0.29 7.50
CA PHE A 262 8.73 1.09 7.82
C PHE A 262 9.85 1.56 6.90
N ASP A 263 9.58 2.61 6.13
CA ASP A 263 10.57 3.15 5.19
C ASP A 263 10.98 4.59 5.47
N ALA A 264 12.11 4.98 4.88
CA ALA A 264 12.58 6.34 4.81
C ALA A 264 13.32 6.58 3.49
N LEU A 265 13.06 7.74 2.88
CA LEU A 265 13.77 8.20 1.70
C LEU A 265 14.95 9.11 2.08
N GLY A 266 15.98 9.07 1.23
CA GLY A 266 17.05 10.06 1.17
C GLY A 266 16.57 11.35 0.53
N GLU A 267 17.13 12.46 1.00
CA GLU A 267 16.81 13.81 0.53
C GLU A 267 18.08 14.65 0.52
N ARG A 268 18.15 15.67 -0.34
CA ARG A 268 19.29 16.58 -0.38
C ARG A 268 19.50 17.22 1.01
N GLY A 269 20.72 17.11 1.54
CA GLY A 269 21.09 17.63 2.86
C GLY A 269 20.78 16.69 4.04
N LYS A 270 20.10 15.56 3.82
CA LYS A 270 19.86 14.54 4.84
C LYS A 270 20.95 13.46 4.77
N SER A 271 21.59 13.15 5.89
CA SER A 271 22.65 12.12 5.92
C SER A 271 22.08 10.71 5.74
N ALA A 272 22.92 9.79 5.26
CA ALA A 272 22.59 8.38 5.13
C ALA A 272 22.17 7.77 6.48
N GLU A 273 22.87 8.11 7.55
CA GLU A 273 22.55 7.67 8.91
C GLU A 273 21.18 8.17 9.37
N ALA A 274 20.83 9.43 9.07
CA ALA A 274 19.53 9.96 9.42
C ALA A 274 18.38 9.27 8.66
N VAL A 275 18.63 8.73 7.47
CA VAL A 275 17.65 7.91 6.75
C VAL A 275 17.49 6.54 7.42
N GLY A 276 18.61 5.85 7.68
CA GLY A 276 18.60 4.55 8.36
C GLY A 276 17.96 4.59 9.73
N ARG A 277 18.40 5.54 10.57
CA ARG A 277 17.85 5.77 11.91
C ARG A 277 16.36 6.07 11.87
N LYS A 278 15.88 6.91 10.94
CA LYS A 278 14.45 7.25 10.85
C LYS A 278 13.56 6.04 10.58
N ALA A 279 13.98 5.15 9.68
CA ALA A 279 13.20 3.94 9.40
C ALA A 279 13.21 2.98 10.61
N ALA A 280 14.36 2.81 11.26
CA ALA A 280 14.48 2.01 12.48
C ALA A 280 13.65 2.57 13.64
N GLU A 281 13.66 3.88 13.87
CA GLU A 281 12.85 4.54 14.91
C GLU A 281 11.35 4.33 14.70
N ARG A 282 10.89 4.35 13.44
CA ARG A 282 9.48 4.04 13.12
C ARG A 282 9.13 2.59 13.43
N ALA A 283 10.02 1.66 13.10
CA ALA A 283 9.84 0.24 13.43
C ALA A 283 9.84 0.00 14.95
N LEU A 284 10.72 0.68 15.67
CA LEU A 284 10.78 0.61 17.13
C LEU A 284 9.54 1.21 17.80
N ALA A 285 9.01 2.33 17.30
CA ALA A 285 7.76 2.89 17.82
C ALA A 285 6.59 1.90 17.68
N PHE A 286 6.54 1.13 16.59
CA PHE A 286 5.55 0.07 16.41
C PHE A 286 5.76 -1.10 17.39
N LEU A 287 7.01 -1.51 17.62
CA LEU A 287 7.36 -2.53 18.61
C LEU A 287 7.05 -2.07 20.04
N GLU A 288 7.32 -0.82 20.39
CA GLU A 288 7.06 -0.26 21.72
C GLU A 288 5.56 -0.12 22.01
N SER A 289 4.73 0.12 20.98
CA SER A 289 3.27 0.15 21.13
C SER A 289 2.67 -1.18 21.60
N ASP A 290 3.47 -2.25 21.54
CA ASP A 290 3.17 -3.58 22.08
C ASP A 290 3.71 -3.80 23.52
N GLY A 291 4.87 -3.22 23.83
CA GLY A 291 5.70 -3.58 24.98
C GLY A 291 5.19 -3.14 26.36
N ASP A 292 4.19 -2.25 26.45
CA ASP A 292 3.65 -1.80 27.75
C ASP A 292 2.40 -2.60 28.20
N ARG A 293 2.03 -3.66 27.47
CA ARG A 293 0.77 -4.41 27.71
C ARG A 293 0.93 -5.89 27.98
N SER A 294 2.14 -6.41 27.89
CA SER A 294 2.45 -7.81 28.13
C SER A 294 3.73 -7.92 28.97
N GLY A 295 3.67 -7.44 30.21
CA GLY A 295 4.61 -7.82 31.26
C GLY A 295 4.45 -9.31 31.59
N GLY A 296 4.91 -10.18 30.71
CA GLY A 296 4.99 -11.62 30.93
C GLY A 296 4.53 -12.44 29.73
N LYS A 297 5.42 -13.33 29.28
CA LYS A 297 5.12 -14.55 28.50
C LYS A 297 3.87 -15.23 29.06
N THR A 298 2.70 -14.85 28.58
CA THR A 298 1.43 -15.42 28.99
C THR A 298 0.69 -15.79 27.73
N SER A 299 0.86 -17.05 27.37
CA SER A 299 0.15 -17.80 26.35
C SER A 299 -1.32 -18.03 26.74
N VAL A 300 -2.05 -16.95 27.02
CA VAL A 300 -3.51 -16.99 27.15
C VAL A 300 -4.08 -16.48 25.84
N ARG A 301 -4.80 -17.35 25.13
CA ARG A 301 -5.61 -17.02 23.96
C ARG A 301 -6.75 -16.08 24.38
N SER A 302 -6.45 -14.82 24.68
CA SER A 302 -7.48 -13.79 24.81
C SER A 302 -8.06 -13.53 23.43
N ALA A 303 -9.39 -13.52 23.30
CA ALA A 303 -10.06 -13.26 22.02
C ALA A 303 -9.90 -11.81 21.51
N GLU A 304 -9.15 -10.98 22.24
CA GLU A 304 -8.98 -9.55 21.98
C GLU A 304 -7.52 -9.24 21.63
N PRO A 305 -7.28 -8.51 20.53
CA PRO A 305 -5.94 -8.12 20.12
C PRO A 305 -5.37 -7.10 21.11
N THR A 306 -4.19 -7.40 21.66
CA THR A 306 -3.50 -6.52 22.61
C THR A 306 -2.66 -5.45 21.92
N ALA A 307 -2.36 -5.64 20.62
CA ALA A 307 -1.57 -4.73 19.81
C ALA A 307 -1.88 -4.90 18.31
N ALA A 308 -1.49 -3.91 17.50
CA ALA A 308 -1.79 -3.88 16.07
C ALA A 308 -1.08 -5.01 15.30
N ALA A 309 -1.76 -5.60 14.32
CA ALA A 309 -1.23 -6.68 13.50
C ALA A 309 -0.48 -6.18 12.25
N VAL A 310 -0.78 -4.96 11.80
CA VAL A 310 -0.14 -4.34 10.62
C VAL A 310 0.29 -2.92 10.93
N ASP A 311 1.23 -2.38 10.15
CA ASP A 311 1.57 -0.96 10.21
C ASP A 311 0.41 -0.06 9.71
N SER A 312 0.48 1.24 10.01
CA SER A 312 -0.62 2.18 9.73
C SER A 312 -0.91 2.36 8.24
N HIS A 313 0.09 2.26 7.37
CA HIS A 313 -0.12 2.37 5.92
C HIS A 313 -0.71 1.08 5.36
N THR A 314 -0.21 -0.08 5.79
CA THR A 314 -0.79 -1.36 5.39
C THR A 314 -2.26 -1.48 5.85
N GLY A 315 -2.60 -0.93 7.02
CA GLY A 315 -3.98 -0.83 7.50
C GLY A 315 -4.92 -0.16 6.50
N ASP A 316 -4.54 1.00 5.93
CA ASP A 316 -5.36 1.67 4.92
C ASP A 316 -5.44 0.88 3.59
N GLN A 317 -4.34 0.23 3.23
CA GLN A 317 -4.20 -0.50 1.96
C GLN A 317 -4.99 -1.81 1.93
N LEU A 318 -5.30 -2.38 3.10
CA LEU A 318 -6.06 -3.61 3.22
C LEU A 318 -7.57 -3.39 3.29
N VAL A 319 -8.07 -2.16 3.47
CA VAL A 319 -9.52 -1.87 3.58
C VAL A 319 -10.30 -2.42 2.38
N VAL A 320 -9.79 -2.24 1.15
CA VAL A 320 -10.45 -2.75 -0.06
C VAL A 320 -10.50 -4.28 -0.04
N PHE A 321 -9.40 -4.95 0.32
CA PHE A 321 -9.37 -6.42 0.38
C PHE A 321 -10.23 -6.96 1.51
N LEU A 322 -10.30 -6.27 2.65
CA LEU A 322 -11.20 -6.57 3.75
C LEU A 322 -12.67 -6.46 3.32
N ALA A 323 -13.05 -5.39 2.62
CA ALA A 323 -14.39 -5.21 2.06
C ALA A 323 -14.76 -6.32 1.06
N LEU A 324 -13.78 -6.83 0.32
CA LEU A 324 -13.99 -7.83 -0.72
C LEU A 324 -14.02 -9.27 -0.18
N ALA A 325 -13.16 -9.59 0.80
CA ALA A 325 -12.98 -10.95 1.31
C ALA A 325 -13.71 -11.20 2.65
N GLY A 326 -13.98 -10.15 3.43
CA GLY A 326 -14.41 -10.27 4.83
C GLY A 326 -13.25 -10.49 5.80
N GLY A 327 -13.57 -10.50 7.10
CA GLY A 327 -12.62 -10.79 8.17
C GLY A 327 -12.35 -9.61 9.09
N LYS A 328 -11.13 -9.54 9.64
CA LYS A 328 -10.71 -8.57 10.65
C LYS A 328 -9.23 -8.17 10.52
N VAL A 329 -8.94 -6.88 10.76
CA VAL A 329 -7.57 -6.34 10.77
C VAL A 329 -7.39 -5.38 11.95
N ALA A 330 -6.48 -5.70 12.88
CA ALA A 330 -6.10 -4.82 13.96
C ALA A 330 -5.04 -3.82 13.48
N ILE A 331 -5.34 -2.51 13.57
CA ILE A 331 -4.48 -1.42 13.08
C ILE A 331 -3.99 -0.55 14.25
N PRO A 332 -2.90 0.22 14.09
CA PRO A 332 -2.36 1.04 15.19
C PRO A 332 -3.29 2.18 15.58
N GLU A 333 -3.93 2.79 14.58
CA GLU A 333 -4.81 3.95 14.74
C GLU A 333 -5.77 4.06 13.55
N VAL A 334 -6.89 4.74 13.75
CA VAL A 334 -7.83 5.07 12.68
C VAL A 334 -7.39 6.38 12.02
N THR A 335 -6.61 6.27 10.93
CA THR A 335 -6.16 7.43 10.14
C THR A 335 -7.29 7.98 9.27
N ASP A 336 -7.14 9.20 8.77
CA ASP A 336 -8.11 9.78 7.82
C ASP A 336 -8.18 8.96 6.52
N HIS A 337 -7.05 8.37 6.07
CA HIS A 337 -7.04 7.49 4.90
C HIS A 337 -7.86 6.21 5.14
N VAL A 338 -7.86 5.67 6.35
CA VAL A 338 -8.72 4.54 6.73
C VAL A 338 -10.19 4.97 6.72
N ARG A 339 -10.56 6.07 7.37
CA ARG A 339 -11.95 6.57 7.41
C ARG A 339 -12.50 6.79 6.01
N THR A 340 -11.79 7.58 5.20
CA THR A 340 -12.19 7.88 3.83
C THR A 340 -12.30 6.64 2.94
N CYS A 341 -11.45 5.63 3.17
CA CYS A 341 -11.54 4.37 2.43
C CYS A 341 -12.75 3.53 2.86
N VAL A 342 -13.03 3.45 4.18
CA VAL A 342 -14.21 2.77 4.74
C VAL A 342 -15.51 3.41 4.26
N ASP A 343 -15.59 4.74 4.26
CA ASP A 343 -16.74 5.48 3.74
C ASP A 343 -16.96 5.15 2.25
N LEU A 344 -15.88 5.18 1.46
CA LEU A 344 -15.96 4.91 0.03
C LEU A 344 -16.38 3.46 -0.29
N VAL A 345 -15.83 2.44 0.39
CA VAL A 345 -16.27 1.05 0.15
C VAL A 345 -17.75 0.86 0.52
N THR A 346 -18.24 1.60 1.51
CA THR A 346 -19.66 1.62 1.93
C THR A 346 -20.56 2.22 0.86
N GLU A 347 -20.16 3.32 0.21
CA GLU A 347 -20.89 3.91 -0.93
C GLU A 347 -21.07 2.92 -2.10
N PHE A 348 -20.05 2.05 -2.32
CA PHE A 348 -20.13 0.97 -3.30
C PHE A 348 -20.97 -0.23 -2.84
N GLY A 349 -21.44 -0.26 -1.59
CA GLY A 349 -22.30 -1.30 -1.03
C GLY A 349 -21.58 -2.41 -0.27
N PHE A 350 -20.28 -2.25 0.03
CA PHE A 350 -19.55 -3.18 0.87
C PHE A 350 -19.59 -2.75 2.34
N GLU A 351 -19.81 -3.70 3.25
CA GLU A 351 -19.87 -3.41 4.68
C GLU A 351 -18.48 -3.50 5.31
N VAL A 352 -17.96 -2.38 5.80
CA VAL A 352 -16.74 -2.35 6.63
C VAL A 352 -17.01 -1.53 7.89
N GLY A 353 -16.80 -2.14 9.05
CA GLY A 353 -16.89 -1.52 10.37
C GLY A 353 -15.53 -1.10 10.89
N ILE A 354 -15.54 -0.08 11.74
CA ILE A 354 -14.40 0.32 12.57
C ILE A 354 -14.82 0.13 14.02
N ASP A 355 -14.34 -0.95 14.65
CA ASP A 355 -14.56 -1.19 16.05
C ASP A 355 -13.53 -0.38 16.86
N GLY A 356 -13.96 0.82 17.29
CA GLY A 356 -13.24 1.61 18.28
C GLY A 356 -13.33 0.91 19.63
N ARG A 357 -12.21 0.36 20.11
CA ARG A 357 -12.17 -0.34 21.39
C ARG A 357 -11.90 0.64 22.53
N ASP A 358 -12.53 0.39 23.68
CA ASP A 358 -12.32 1.18 24.89
C ASP A 358 -10.88 1.01 25.42
N GLY A 359 -10.33 2.10 25.98
CA GLY A 359 -9.02 2.10 26.61
C GLY A 359 -7.86 2.12 25.61
N ASP A 360 -6.82 1.32 25.89
CA ASP A 360 -5.58 1.32 25.13
C ASP A 360 -5.61 0.38 23.90
N LEU A 361 -6.60 -0.52 23.77
CA LEU A 361 -6.60 -1.56 22.73
C LEU A 361 -6.59 -1.01 21.28
N PRO A 362 -5.88 -1.68 20.35
CA PRO A 362 -5.87 -1.25 18.95
C PRO A 362 -7.28 -1.30 18.34
N PRO A 363 -7.66 -0.30 17.53
CA PRO A 363 -8.88 -0.38 16.73
C PRO A 363 -8.83 -1.57 15.75
N VAL A 364 -9.99 -2.15 15.49
CA VAL A 364 -10.12 -3.30 14.57
C VAL A 364 -11.06 -2.96 13.44
N LEU A 365 -10.60 -3.11 12.21
CA LEU A 365 -11.45 -3.07 11.03
C LEU A 365 -12.13 -4.42 10.87
N THR A 366 -13.42 -4.43 10.56
CA THR A 366 -14.20 -5.66 10.41
C THR A 366 -15.03 -5.62 9.14
N ALA A 367 -15.22 -6.76 8.48
CA ALA A 367 -16.15 -6.92 7.38
C ALA A 367 -16.81 -8.30 7.46
N PRO A 368 -18.11 -8.42 7.14
CA PRO A 368 -18.75 -9.72 7.12
C PRO A 368 -18.12 -10.60 6.04
N GLY A 369 -17.82 -11.85 6.38
CA GLY A 369 -17.52 -12.87 5.38
C GLY A 369 -18.71 -13.18 4.50
N GLU A 370 -18.48 -13.55 3.24
CA GLU A 370 -19.55 -14.14 2.43
C GLU A 370 -19.99 -15.46 3.05
N ARG A 371 -21.26 -15.53 3.47
CA ARG A 371 -21.89 -16.82 3.77
C ARG A 371 -21.90 -17.63 2.48
N ARG A 372 -20.98 -18.60 2.38
CA ARG A 372 -20.95 -19.63 1.34
C ARG A 372 -22.29 -20.32 1.15
#